data_AF-A0A081AH51-F1
#
_entry.id   AF-A0A081AH51-F1
#
_cell.length_a   1.000
_cell.length_b   1.000
_cell.length_c   1.000
_cell.angle_alpha   90.00
_cell.angle_beta   90.00
_cell.angle_gamma   90.00
#
_symmetry.space_group_name_H-M   'P 1'
#
loop_
_entity.id
_entity.type
_entity.pdbx_description
1 polymer ?
#
loop_
_entity_poly.entity_id
_entity_poly.type
_entity_poly.pdbx_seq_one_letter_code
_entity_poly.pdbx_strand_id
1 'polypeptide(L)'
;MSVDVTAIRAAFAACNLDLEDDAASTCVSICTEFGLSSDDMAAQWDAYSMNQQLSGAANSDGLVAFRSHLKQQQQQVKAQEAVPTSASQKRRHSKTPVVKREADSQDKLESLYSMKSPEGKHARSFSSPAGSNKVQRKEGMFSPPSMQSPPGSSYEKRTDAGKSMTDFNAHLRKQIEGMGANTGKPVEVKAPFPSRNLTPNSSYMYTPLFQRAIALDEQLVEYEELVKEKFKLEEIKPVGDPSPAQVTVVGRIVCEAAEGKLNPSVVQVEGSRKTCGGQRVLLDLSAVPNFQIFPGKIVALKGVFPDTRSPLAVKRFLEPIPAPPATSSPARIKEIQSEHGNPVRVLTACGPFTTTSNVDYLPLNDLLQIAIDQKPDVLILVGPFIDSMHSMFQDGLVKYDGMMLSFEEIFLFKVMTLLNNVLSRDERIQVVIVPSLRDANHEYVYPQPPLNKKKACEAFEVADYAKRVHFMSNPSTFSINGVVFGTSALDVVVQLSSNELYRSVCSHI
;
A
#
# COMPACT_ATOMS: atom_id res chain seq x y z
N MET A 1 15.03 30.34 -6.86
CA MET A 1 13.99 29.87 -7.81
C MET A 1 13.08 31.06 -8.08
N SER A 2 12.96 31.51 -9.34
CA SER A 2 12.02 32.59 -9.68
C SER A 2 10.62 31.99 -9.82
N VAL A 3 9.76 32.24 -8.84
CA VAL A 3 8.34 31.88 -8.91
C VAL A 3 7.65 32.91 -9.81
N ASP A 4 7.00 32.47 -10.88
CA ASP A 4 6.25 33.34 -11.78
C ASP A 4 4.72 33.11 -11.66
N VAL A 5 3.94 34.02 -12.25
CA VAL A 5 2.47 33.96 -12.19
C VAL A 5 1.92 32.69 -12.85
N THR A 6 2.57 32.22 -13.92
CA THR A 6 2.18 31.01 -14.64
C THR A 6 2.29 29.77 -13.76
N ALA A 7 3.41 29.61 -13.04
CA ALA A 7 3.63 28.51 -12.12
C ALA A 7 2.64 28.53 -10.95
N ILE A 8 2.29 29.71 -10.42
CA ILE A 8 1.28 29.82 -9.36
C ILE A 8 -0.10 29.40 -9.86
N ARG A 9 -0.53 29.88 -11.04
CA ARG A 9 -1.81 29.47 -11.62
C ARG A 9 -1.86 27.96 -11.88
N ALA A 10 -0.78 27.39 -12.38
CA ALA A 10 -0.67 25.95 -12.57
C ALA A 10 -0.76 25.18 -11.24
N ALA A 11 -0.12 25.65 -10.17
CA ALA A 11 -0.17 25.03 -8.85
C ALA A 11 -1.56 25.12 -8.20
N PHE A 12 -2.25 26.26 -8.32
CA PHE A 12 -3.63 26.42 -7.84
C PHE A 12 -4.59 25.51 -8.59
N ALA A 13 -4.50 25.47 -9.93
CA ALA A 13 -5.29 24.56 -10.75
C ALA A 13 -5.02 23.08 -10.39
N ALA A 14 -3.76 22.71 -10.14
CA ALA A 14 -3.40 21.36 -9.70
C ALA A 14 -3.96 20.99 -8.32
N CYS A 15 -4.33 21.97 -7.50
CA CYS A 15 -5.01 21.79 -6.22
C CYS A 15 -6.55 21.86 -6.32
N ASN A 16 -7.13 21.99 -7.53
CA ASN A 16 -8.54 22.33 -7.75
C ASN A 16 -8.97 23.63 -7.04
N LEU A 17 -8.09 24.63 -7.01
CA LEU A 17 -8.36 25.95 -6.44
C LEU A 17 -8.49 26.99 -7.54
N ASP A 18 -9.52 27.82 -7.43
CA ASP A 18 -9.68 29.00 -8.28
C ASP A 18 -8.88 30.18 -7.71
N LEU A 19 -8.28 30.98 -8.60
CA LEU A 19 -7.48 32.16 -8.26
C LEU A 19 -7.95 33.34 -9.11
N GLU A 20 -8.28 34.46 -8.48
CA GLU A 20 -8.64 35.69 -9.19
C GLU A 20 -7.45 36.25 -9.97
N ASP A 21 -7.72 36.92 -11.09
CA ASP A 21 -6.68 37.35 -12.03
C ASP A 21 -5.67 38.34 -11.41
N ASP A 22 -6.14 39.22 -10.53
CA ASP A 22 -5.36 40.23 -9.81
C ASP A 22 -4.60 39.66 -8.59
N ALA A 23 -5.13 38.60 -7.99
CA ALA A 23 -4.59 37.95 -6.80
C ALA A 23 -3.26 37.20 -7.02
N ALA A 24 -2.96 36.81 -8.28
CA ALA A 24 -1.76 36.03 -8.59
C ALA A 24 -0.44 36.77 -8.28
N SER A 25 -0.42 38.09 -8.43
CA SER A 25 0.73 38.93 -8.08
C SER A 25 1.04 38.91 -6.57
N THR A 26 -0.01 38.91 -5.76
CA THR A 26 0.06 38.79 -4.29
C THR A 26 0.65 37.44 -3.89
N CYS A 27 0.25 36.36 -4.55
CA CYS A 27 0.83 35.03 -4.31
C CYS A 27 2.34 34.99 -4.60
N VAL A 28 2.82 35.60 -5.70
CA VAL A 28 4.26 35.67 -6.00
C VAL A 28 5.02 36.43 -4.91
N SER A 29 4.44 37.51 -4.38
CA SER A 29 5.01 38.27 -3.27
C SER A 29 5.12 37.43 -2.00
N ILE A 30 4.08 36.65 -1.67
CA ILE A 30 4.08 35.73 -0.52
C ILE A 30 5.14 34.64 -0.72
N CYS A 31 5.22 34.01 -1.89
CA CYS A 31 6.26 33.01 -2.17
C CYS A 31 7.67 33.54 -1.95
N THR A 32 7.93 34.77 -2.40
CA THR A 32 9.23 35.42 -2.26
C THR A 32 9.54 35.75 -0.80
N GLU A 33 8.56 36.26 -0.05
CA GLU A 33 8.74 36.64 1.36
C GLU A 33 8.97 35.43 2.28
N PHE A 34 8.27 34.32 2.03
CA PHE A 34 8.29 33.13 2.89
C PHE A 34 9.17 31.98 2.37
N GLY A 35 9.81 32.16 1.20
CA GLY A 35 10.63 31.14 0.57
C GLY A 35 9.83 29.90 0.13
N LEU A 36 8.57 30.08 -0.28
CA LEU A 36 7.68 29.00 -0.68
C LEU A 36 7.82 28.70 -2.18
N SER A 37 7.72 27.43 -2.55
CA SER A 37 7.48 27.05 -3.95
C SER A 37 6.03 27.38 -4.36
N SER A 38 5.74 27.40 -5.67
CA SER A 38 4.36 27.55 -6.17
C SER A 38 3.42 26.48 -5.59
N ASP A 39 3.93 25.26 -5.46
CA ASP A 39 3.19 24.11 -4.92
C ASP A 39 2.94 24.26 -3.41
N ASP A 40 3.94 24.71 -2.65
CA ASP A 40 3.79 24.96 -1.21
C ASP A 40 2.79 26.09 -0.93
N MET A 41 2.81 27.13 -1.77
CA MET A 41 1.87 28.25 -1.67
C MET A 41 0.42 27.77 -1.87
N ALA A 42 0.17 27.02 -2.94
CA ALA A 42 -1.16 26.48 -3.21
C ALA A 42 -1.62 25.54 -2.09
N ALA A 43 -0.75 24.62 -1.63
CA ALA A 43 -1.08 23.68 -0.56
C ALA A 43 -1.35 24.36 0.80
N GLN A 44 -0.59 25.39 1.16
CA GLN A 44 -0.80 26.13 2.41
C GLN A 44 -2.02 27.04 2.34
N TRP A 45 -2.27 27.68 1.19
CA TRP A 45 -3.50 28.43 0.95
C TRP A 45 -4.73 27.55 1.09
N ASP A 46 -4.69 26.37 0.46
CA ASP A 46 -5.76 25.36 0.52
C ASP A 46 -6.06 24.94 1.97
N ALA A 47 -5.03 24.60 2.74
CA ALA A 47 -5.19 24.28 4.15
C ALA A 47 -5.74 25.47 4.97
N TYR A 48 -5.33 26.70 4.67
CA TYR A 48 -5.79 27.89 5.35
C TYR A 48 -7.25 28.21 5.03
N SER A 49 -7.64 28.19 3.75
CA SER A 49 -9.00 28.48 3.31
C SER A 49 -9.99 27.48 3.89
N MET A 50 -9.63 26.19 3.95
CA MET A 50 -10.42 25.15 4.61
C MET A 50 -10.61 25.42 6.11
N ASN A 51 -9.52 25.74 6.83
CA ASN A 51 -9.58 26.00 8.27
C ASN A 51 -10.38 27.27 8.63
N GLN A 52 -10.36 28.27 7.75
CA GLN A 52 -11.11 29.52 7.93
C GLN A 52 -12.51 29.47 7.29
N GLN A 53 -12.89 28.33 6.70
CA GLN A 53 -14.16 28.13 6.00
C GLN A 53 -14.41 29.19 4.91
N LEU A 54 -13.37 29.60 4.20
CA LEU A 54 -13.46 30.53 3.08
C LEU A 54 -14.06 29.80 1.87
N SER A 55 -15.04 30.43 1.22
CA SER A 55 -15.69 29.91 0.00
C SER A 55 -15.36 30.77 -1.21
N GLY A 56 -15.11 30.15 -2.36
CA GLY A 56 -14.88 30.83 -3.64
C GLY A 56 -13.40 30.94 -4.02
N ALA A 57 -13.13 31.70 -5.08
CA ALA A 57 -11.78 31.90 -5.60
C ALA A 57 -10.89 32.65 -4.60
N ALA A 58 -9.59 32.35 -4.64
CA ALA A 58 -8.60 33.07 -3.86
C ALA A 58 -8.51 34.52 -4.34
N ASN A 59 -8.92 35.44 -3.48
CA ASN A 59 -8.92 36.87 -3.74
C ASN A 59 -7.83 37.60 -2.95
N SER A 60 -7.58 38.85 -3.31
CA SER A 60 -6.54 39.68 -2.71
C SER A 60 -6.71 39.84 -1.18
N ASP A 61 -7.93 40.02 -0.68
CA ASP A 61 -8.21 40.20 0.75
C ASP A 61 -7.92 38.93 1.57
N GLY A 62 -8.36 37.77 1.06
CA GLY A 62 -8.09 36.48 1.67
C GLY A 62 -6.59 36.20 1.75
N LEU A 63 -5.85 36.53 0.68
CA LEU A 63 -4.39 36.37 0.64
C LEU A 63 -3.65 37.30 1.62
N VAL A 64 -4.17 38.50 1.89
CA VAL A 64 -3.61 39.39 2.93
C VAL A 64 -3.78 38.79 4.32
N ALA A 65 -4.95 38.20 4.61
CA ALA A 65 -5.19 37.50 5.86
C ALA A 65 -4.28 36.26 6.00
N PHE A 66 -4.12 35.49 4.92
CA PHE A 66 -3.21 34.36 4.87
C PHE A 66 -1.75 34.76 5.07
N ARG A 67 -1.30 35.85 4.44
CA ARG A 67 0.03 36.42 4.65
C ARG A 67 0.27 36.75 6.13
N SER A 68 -0.73 37.32 6.79
CA SER A 68 -0.67 37.64 8.22
C SER A 68 -0.60 36.37 9.09
N HIS A 69 -1.35 35.34 8.71
CA HIS A 69 -1.29 34.03 9.36
C HIS A 69 0.11 33.40 9.27
N LEU A 70 0.76 33.43 8.10
CA LEU A 70 2.13 32.91 7.93
C LEU A 70 3.15 33.67 8.78
N LYS A 71 3.02 35.00 8.92
CA LYS A 71 3.88 35.79 9.82
C LYS A 71 3.73 35.34 11.26
N GLN A 72 2.50 35.16 11.71
CA GLN A 72 2.21 34.71 13.08
C GLN A 72 2.77 33.31 13.34
N GLN A 73 2.68 32.41 12.35
CA GLN A 73 3.24 31.06 12.45
C GLN A 73 4.77 31.07 12.57
N GLN A 74 5.48 31.87 11.76
CA GLN A 74 6.94 32.00 11.88
C GLN A 74 7.37 32.57 13.24
N GLN A 75 6.61 33.53 13.78
CA GLN A 75 6.90 34.11 15.10
C GLN A 75 6.69 33.12 16.24
N GLN A 76 5.64 32.27 16.17
CA GLN A 76 5.39 31.24 17.18
C GLN A 76 6.47 30.14 17.19
N VAL A 77 6.99 29.75 16.02
CA VAL A 77 8.08 28.76 15.93
C VAL A 77 9.37 29.31 16.54
N LYS A 78 9.74 30.56 16.21
CA LYS A 78 10.91 31.23 16.81
C LYS A 78 10.80 31.42 18.33
N ALA A 79 9.58 31.61 18.85
CA ALA A 79 9.34 31.72 20.29
C ALA A 79 9.41 30.35 21.02
N GLN A 80 9.09 29.24 20.34
CA GLN A 80 9.18 27.89 20.92
C GLN A 80 10.62 27.36 20.98
N GLU A 81 11.51 27.77 20.07
CA GLU A 81 12.93 27.40 20.09
C GLU A 81 13.76 28.15 21.15
N ALA A 82 13.23 29.25 21.70
CA ALA A 82 13.94 30.13 22.63
C ALA A 82 13.76 29.80 24.13
N VAL A 83 13.07 28.71 24.49
CA VAL A 83 12.77 28.37 25.91
C VAL A 83 13.53 27.10 26.33
N PRO A 84 14.43 27.14 27.34
CA PRO A 84 15.01 25.94 27.92
C PRO A 84 14.00 25.23 28.84
N THR A 85 14.04 23.90 28.82
CA THR A 85 13.16 22.99 29.55
C THR A 85 13.09 23.26 31.05
N SER A 86 11.90 23.54 31.57
CA SER A 86 11.52 23.26 32.96
C SER A 86 10.03 22.86 33.04
N ALA A 87 9.70 22.07 34.07
CA ALA A 87 8.59 21.12 34.09
C ALA A 87 7.19 21.70 34.36
N SER A 88 6.19 21.02 33.77
CA SER A 88 4.79 20.81 34.22
C SER A 88 3.78 21.96 34.22
N GLN A 89 2.80 21.92 33.29
CA GLN A 89 1.38 21.53 33.55
C GLN A 89 0.44 21.89 32.37
N LYS A 90 -0.44 20.92 32.06
CA LYS A 90 -1.65 20.90 31.19
C LYS A 90 -2.11 22.21 30.53
N ARG A 91 -2.14 22.20 29.19
CA ARG A 91 -3.25 22.79 28.40
C ARG A 91 -3.40 22.10 27.03
N ARG A 92 -4.61 21.64 26.73
CA ARG A 92 -5.05 21.01 25.48
C ARG A 92 -5.17 22.06 24.37
N HIS A 93 -4.49 21.86 23.25
CA HIS A 93 -4.98 22.13 21.89
C HIS A 93 -4.12 21.35 20.89
N SER A 94 -4.77 20.58 20.02
CA SER A 94 -4.14 19.76 18.99
C SER A 94 -3.80 20.60 17.75
N LYS A 95 -2.51 20.71 17.44
CA LYS A 95 -2.04 21.00 16.07
C LYS A 95 -1.04 19.91 15.68
N THR A 96 -1.22 19.36 14.49
CA THR A 96 -0.44 18.31 13.84
C THR A 96 1.04 18.72 13.71
N PRO A 97 2.03 17.83 13.95
CA PRO A 97 3.42 18.19 13.76
C PRO A 97 3.78 18.13 12.27
N VAL A 98 4.29 19.25 11.74
CA VAL A 98 4.95 19.32 10.44
C VAL A 98 6.45 19.14 10.69
N VAL A 99 7.04 18.04 10.20
CA VAL A 99 8.50 17.84 10.22
C VAL A 99 9.12 18.74 9.15
N LYS A 100 9.90 19.74 9.56
CA LYS A 100 10.71 20.58 8.65
C LYS A 100 12.07 19.93 8.42
N ARG A 101 12.48 19.84 7.15
CA ARG A 101 13.89 19.67 6.74
C ARG A 101 14.54 21.04 6.74
N GLU A 102 15.63 21.20 7.49
CA GLU A 102 16.47 22.39 7.44
C GLU A 102 17.34 22.37 6.18
N ALA A 103 17.42 23.53 5.52
CA ALA A 103 18.35 23.80 4.45
C ALA A 103 19.44 24.70 5.02
N ASP A 104 20.66 24.20 5.14
CA ASP A 104 21.84 25.03 5.35
C ASP A 104 22.84 24.81 4.21
N SER A 105 23.33 25.93 3.71
CA SER A 105 24.15 26.04 2.50
C SER A 105 25.63 26.17 2.87
N GLN A 106 26.47 25.51 2.04
CA GLN A 106 27.93 25.60 1.97
C GLN A 106 28.76 24.81 3.01
N ASP A 107 28.81 23.47 2.83
CA ASP A 107 30.06 22.67 2.93
C ASP A 107 29.79 21.20 2.54
N LYS A 108 29.50 20.99 1.24
CA LYS A 108 29.11 19.68 0.69
C LYS A 108 30.17 19.12 -0.25
N LEU A 109 31.10 18.34 0.29
CA LEU A 109 31.57 17.11 -0.39
C LEU A 109 32.30 16.15 0.57
N GLU A 110 33.00 16.64 1.59
CA GLU A 110 33.82 15.79 2.47
C GLU A 110 33.06 15.19 3.68
N SER A 111 31.95 15.80 4.13
CA SER A 111 31.16 15.31 5.27
C SER A 111 30.26 14.11 4.95
N LEU A 112 30.13 13.73 3.67
CA LEU A 112 29.32 12.58 3.23
C LEU A 112 29.99 11.22 3.45
N TYR A 113 31.31 11.18 3.69
CA TYR A 113 32.05 9.93 3.92
C TYR A 113 32.33 9.62 5.39
N SER A 114 31.85 10.44 6.33
CA SER A 114 32.06 10.22 7.76
C SER A 114 30.85 10.64 8.60
N MET A 115 29.76 9.88 8.48
CA MET A 115 28.73 9.84 9.52
C MET A 115 28.41 8.40 9.90
N LYS A 116 28.85 8.00 11.11
CA LYS A 116 28.24 6.90 11.84
C LYS A 116 26.83 7.33 12.25
N SER A 117 25.84 6.47 11.98
CA SER A 117 24.44 6.76 12.35
C SER A 117 24.28 6.96 13.86
N PRO A 118 23.46 7.93 14.31
CA PRO A 118 23.06 8.03 15.71
C PRO A 118 22.18 6.83 16.07
N GLU A 119 22.48 6.16 17.18
CA GLU A 119 21.66 5.08 17.74
C GLU A 119 20.32 5.63 18.26
N GLY A 120 19.33 5.73 17.37
CA GLY A 120 17.95 6.04 17.72
C GLY A 120 17.23 4.80 18.27
N LYS A 121 16.89 4.82 19.57
CA LYS A 121 16.03 3.81 20.18
C LYS A 121 14.62 3.84 19.55
N HIS A 122 14.26 2.75 18.87
CA HIS A 122 12.91 2.36 18.44
C HIS A 122 12.16 3.29 17.46
N ALA A 123 12.68 3.47 16.24
CA ALA A 123 11.83 3.70 15.08
C ALA A 123 11.42 2.33 14.51
N ARG A 124 10.11 2.01 14.49
CA ARG A 124 9.63 0.75 13.88
C ARG A 124 9.73 0.88 12.37
N SER A 125 10.61 0.09 11.76
CA SER A 125 10.68 -0.13 10.33
C SER A 125 9.37 -0.71 9.80
N PHE A 126 9.16 -0.61 8.49
CA PHE A 126 8.07 -1.26 7.73
C PHE A 126 8.27 -2.79 7.70
N SER A 127 8.55 -3.39 8.85
CA SER A 127 8.80 -4.81 9.04
C SER A 127 7.50 -5.50 9.46
N SER A 128 7.22 -6.65 8.84
CA SER A 128 6.40 -7.66 9.51
C SER A 128 7.08 -8.01 10.84
N PRO A 129 6.34 -8.20 11.94
CA PRO A 129 6.95 -8.46 13.24
C PRO A 129 7.87 -9.68 13.15
N ALA A 130 9.13 -9.54 13.60
CA ALA A 130 9.97 -10.70 13.87
C ALA A 130 9.22 -11.62 14.86
N GLY A 131 9.19 -12.91 14.55
CA GLY A 131 8.44 -13.92 15.30
C GLY A 131 8.92 -14.08 16.75
N SER A 132 8.48 -13.22 17.66
CA SER A 132 8.68 -13.42 19.10
C SER A 132 7.53 -12.91 19.99
N ASN A 133 6.49 -12.27 19.45
CA ASN A 133 5.32 -11.93 20.25
C ASN A 133 4.40 -13.14 20.40
N LYS A 134 4.51 -13.83 21.55
CA LYS A 134 3.47 -14.72 22.10
C LYS A 134 2.21 -13.91 22.39
N VAL A 135 1.47 -13.52 21.36
CA VAL A 135 0.05 -13.19 21.51
C VAL A 135 -0.67 -14.53 21.50
N GLN A 136 -1.22 -14.94 22.65
CA GLN A 136 -2.18 -16.03 22.71
C GLN A 136 -3.41 -15.62 21.88
N ARG A 137 -3.39 -15.97 20.59
CA ARG A 137 -4.58 -15.96 19.73
C ARG A 137 -5.47 -17.10 20.20
N LYS A 138 -6.51 -16.79 20.97
CA LYS A 138 -7.70 -17.65 20.99
C LYS A 138 -8.39 -17.45 19.64
N GLU A 139 -8.72 -18.56 18.99
CA GLU A 139 -9.37 -18.72 17.68
C GLU A 139 -8.43 -18.79 16.47
N GLY A 140 -8.25 -20.03 15.99
CA GLY A 140 -7.36 -20.44 14.91
C GLY A 140 -7.95 -20.23 13.52
N MET A 141 -8.26 -18.99 13.17
CA MET A 141 -8.86 -18.68 11.86
C MET A 141 -7.86 -18.19 10.78
N PHE A 142 -6.63 -17.81 11.14
CA PHE A 142 -5.70 -17.17 10.18
C PHE A 142 -4.25 -17.65 10.20
N SER A 143 -3.94 -18.75 10.88
CA SER A 143 -2.60 -19.35 10.80
C SER A 143 -2.72 -20.86 10.99
N PRO A 144 -2.32 -21.69 10.01
CA PRO A 144 -2.15 -23.12 10.26
C PRO A 144 -1.24 -23.31 11.48
N PRO A 145 -1.57 -24.21 12.43
CA PRO A 145 -0.78 -24.46 13.64
C PRO A 145 0.67 -24.91 13.41
N SER A 146 1.06 -25.12 12.15
CA SER A 146 2.26 -25.84 11.72
C SER A 146 3.35 -24.96 11.08
N MET A 147 3.21 -23.63 11.09
CA MET A 147 4.20 -22.73 10.49
C MET A 147 5.46 -22.50 11.34
N GLN A 148 5.60 -23.21 12.47
CA GLN A 148 6.82 -23.20 13.27
C GLN A 148 7.61 -24.47 13.00
N SER A 149 8.72 -24.33 12.26
CA SER A 149 9.75 -25.35 12.18
C SER A 149 10.19 -25.71 13.61
N PRO A 150 10.39 -27.00 13.94
CA PRO A 150 10.98 -27.38 15.22
C PRO A 150 12.27 -26.58 15.46
N PRO A 151 12.50 -26.02 16.66
CA PRO A 151 13.75 -25.31 16.95
C PRO A 151 14.95 -26.23 16.69
N GLY A 152 15.83 -25.84 15.78
CA GLY A 152 17.10 -26.54 15.51
C GLY A 152 17.10 -27.54 14.34
N SER A 153 16.00 -27.75 13.61
CA SER A 153 16.06 -28.51 12.34
C SER A 153 16.51 -27.61 11.19
N SER A 154 17.67 -27.89 10.60
CA SER A 154 18.09 -27.23 9.36
C SER A 154 17.20 -27.64 8.19
N TYR A 155 17.09 -26.79 7.16
CA TYR A 155 16.22 -27.04 6.01
C TYR A 155 16.51 -28.39 5.33
N GLU A 156 17.77 -28.78 5.27
CA GLU A 156 18.25 -30.02 4.63
C GLU A 156 17.80 -31.29 5.37
N LYS A 157 17.50 -31.17 6.67
CA LYS A 157 17.10 -32.30 7.53
C LYS A 157 15.59 -32.42 7.71
N ARG A 158 14.81 -31.62 6.97
CA ARG A 158 13.35 -31.63 7.04
C ARG A 158 12.78 -32.99 6.60
N THR A 159 11.78 -33.47 7.31
CA THR A 159 11.13 -34.79 7.05
C THR A 159 9.71 -34.65 6.48
N ASP A 160 9.21 -33.43 6.42
CA ASP A 160 7.86 -33.06 5.98
C ASP A 160 7.80 -32.61 4.51
N ALA A 161 8.82 -32.98 3.72
CA ALA A 161 8.85 -32.75 2.28
C ALA A 161 7.58 -33.23 1.58
N GLY A 162 6.92 -32.34 0.82
CA GLY A 162 5.73 -32.69 0.03
C GLY A 162 4.46 -32.93 0.85
N LYS A 163 4.48 -32.70 2.16
CA LYS A 163 3.29 -32.83 3.02
C LYS A 163 2.27 -31.73 2.68
N SER A 164 1.03 -32.12 2.35
CA SER A 164 -0.08 -31.14 2.26
C SER A 164 -0.52 -30.72 3.65
N MET A 165 -0.57 -29.41 3.88
CA MET A 165 -0.96 -28.82 5.17
C MET A 165 -2.44 -28.42 5.20
N THR A 166 -2.98 -28.00 4.06
CA THR A 166 -4.36 -27.53 3.92
C THR A 166 -4.84 -27.79 2.50
N ASP A 167 -6.03 -28.36 2.36
CA ASP A 167 -6.68 -28.58 1.08
C ASP A 167 -7.99 -27.79 1.01
N PHE A 168 -8.17 -27.01 -0.05
CA PHE A 168 -9.46 -26.37 -0.37
C PHE A 168 -10.13 -27.17 -1.49
N ASN A 169 -11.43 -27.43 -1.38
CA ASN A 169 -12.18 -28.28 -2.31
C ASN A 169 -11.57 -29.67 -2.53
N ALA A 170 -11.14 -30.35 -1.46
CA ALA A 170 -10.47 -31.66 -1.52
C ALA A 170 -11.24 -32.74 -2.33
N HIS A 171 -12.58 -32.61 -2.42
CA HIS A 171 -13.43 -33.48 -3.23
C HIS A 171 -13.09 -33.47 -4.74
N LEU A 172 -12.47 -32.39 -5.25
CA LEU A 172 -12.04 -32.28 -6.64
C LEU A 172 -10.74 -33.04 -6.94
N ARG A 173 -9.96 -33.44 -5.91
CA ARG A 173 -8.67 -34.12 -6.10
C ARG A 173 -8.78 -35.39 -6.93
N LYS A 174 -9.83 -36.19 -6.71
CA LYS A 174 -10.09 -37.42 -7.48
C LYS A 174 -10.40 -37.16 -8.96
N GLN A 175 -10.87 -35.96 -9.30
CA GLN A 175 -11.21 -35.60 -10.68
C GLN A 175 -9.98 -35.19 -11.49
N ILE A 176 -8.91 -34.74 -10.81
CA ILE A 176 -7.64 -34.34 -11.43
C ILE A 176 -6.55 -35.41 -11.30
N GLU A 177 -6.80 -36.45 -10.50
CA GLU A 177 -5.86 -37.54 -10.29
C GLU A 177 -5.65 -38.33 -11.59
N GLY A 178 -4.38 -38.50 -11.99
CA GLY A 178 -4.02 -39.14 -13.26
C GLY A 178 -4.15 -38.24 -14.50
N MET A 179 -4.63 -36.99 -14.37
CA MET A 179 -4.49 -36.01 -15.45
C MET A 179 -3.01 -35.65 -15.63
N GLY A 180 -2.45 -36.01 -16.79
CA GLY A 180 -1.09 -35.63 -17.16
C GLY A 180 -0.93 -34.13 -17.40
N ALA A 181 0.26 -33.72 -17.81
CA ALA A 181 0.51 -32.35 -18.26
C ALA A 181 -0.46 -31.96 -19.40
N ASN A 182 -0.84 -30.69 -19.44
CA ASN A 182 -1.74 -30.19 -20.48
C ASN A 182 -1.07 -30.26 -21.87
N THR A 183 -1.74 -30.87 -22.84
CA THR A 183 -1.27 -31.02 -24.23
C THR A 183 -1.89 -30.02 -25.21
N GLY A 184 -2.87 -29.20 -24.77
CA GLY A 184 -3.57 -28.21 -25.60
C GLY A 184 -2.70 -27.02 -26.00
N LYS A 185 -3.29 -25.86 -26.29
CA LYS A 185 -2.53 -24.62 -26.53
C LYS A 185 -1.82 -24.16 -25.23
N PRO A 186 -0.61 -23.59 -25.28
CA PRO A 186 0.02 -22.98 -24.11
C PRO A 186 -0.89 -21.92 -23.49
N VAL A 187 -0.90 -21.87 -22.16
CA VAL A 187 -1.73 -20.92 -21.41
C VAL A 187 -1.33 -19.48 -21.72
N GLU A 188 -2.33 -18.61 -21.82
CA GLU A 188 -2.14 -17.20 -22.13
C GLU A 188 -2.18 -16.35 -20.86
N VAL A 189 -1.06 -15.66 -20.58
CA VAL A 189 -0.96 -14.67 -19.50
C VAL A 189 -1.11 -13.27 -20.09
N LYS A 190 -2.10 -12.51 -19.62
CA LYS A 190 -2.39 -11.15 -20.08
C LYS A 190 -2.48 -10.19 -18.89
N ALA A 191 -2.17 -8.91 -19.11
CA ALA A 191 -2.51 -7.85 -18.16
C ALA A 191 -3.67 -7.01 -18.74
N PRO A 192 -4.93 -7.50 -18.69
CA PRO A 192 -6.06 -6.85 -19.37
C PRO A 192 -6.46 -5.50 -18.75
N PHE A 193 -5.89 -5.14 -17.60
CA PHE A 193 -6.14 -3.87 -16.91
C PHE A 193 -4.83 -3.08 -16.77
N PRO A 194 -4.31 -2.44 -17.84
CA PRO A 194 -3.06 -1.70 -17.77
C PRO A 194 -3.04 -0.63 -16.67
N SER A 195 -4.15 0.07 -16.44
CA SER A 195 -4.28 1.08 -15.38
C SER A 195 -4.13 0.54 -13.94
N ARG A 196 -4.25 -0.78 -13.74
CA ARG A 196 -4.09 -1.43 -12.43
C ARG A 196 -2.68 -1.98 -12.21
N ASN A 197 -1.79 -1.81 -13.17
CA ASN A 197 -0.42 -2.30 -13.12
C ASN A 197 0.51 -1.12 -13.35
N LEU A 198 1.43 -0.90 -12.41
CA LEU A 198 2.42 0.16 -12.59
C LEU A 198 3.33 -0.18 -13.78
N THR A 199 3.62 0.80 -14.64
CA THR A 199 4.48 0.64 -15.80
C THR A 199 5.96 0.77 -15.43
N PRO A 200 6.89 0.22 -16.22
CA PRO A 200 8.32 0.52 -16.10
C PRO A 200 8.57 2.04 -16.18
N ASN A 201 9.62 2.51 -15.51
CA ASN A 201 10.06 3.93 -15.50
C ASN A 201 9.03 4.92 -14.92
N SER A 202 8.16 4.46 -14.01
CA SER A 202 7.26 5.37 -13.29
C SER A 202 8.05 6.28 -12.34
N SER A 203 7.71 7.57 -12.30
CA SER A 203 8.33 8.53 -11.37
C SER A 203 7.88 8.25 -9.93
N TYR A 204 8.83 8.26 -8.99
CA TYR A 204 8.59 8.12 -7.55
C TYR A 204 9.53 9.07 -6.79
N MET A 205 9.75 8.85 -5.49
CA MET A 205 10.62 9.63 -4.58
C MET A 205 10.13 11.02 -4.17
N TYR A 206 9.24 11.64 -4.93
CA TYR A 206 8.62 12.91 -4.55
C TYR A 206 7.13 12.93 -4.91
N THR A 207 6.31 13.28 -3.94
CA THR A 207 4.87 13.52 -4.13
C THR A 207 4.47 14.67 -3.20
N PRO A 208 4.04 15.82 -3.75
CA PRO A 208 3.53 16.93 -2.96
C PRO A 208 2.37 16.52 -2.04
N LEU A 209 2.23 17.19 -0.91
CA LEU A 209 1.18 16.89 0.06
C LEU A 209 -0.23 17.09 -0.51
N PHE A 210 -0.42 18.11 -1.35
CA PHE A 210 -1.74 18.37 -1.95
C PHE A 210 -2.18 17.24 -2.88
N GLN A 211 -1.26 16.65 -3.67
CA GLN A 211 -1.58 15.51 -4.53
C GLN A 211 -2.01 14.28 -3.71
N ARG A 212 -1.36 14.05 -2.56
CA ARG A 212 -1.78 13.00 -1.62
C ARG A 212 -3.18 13.27 -1.07
N ALA A 213 -3.47 14.52 -0.72
CA ALA A 213 -4.80 14.91 -0.23
C ALA A 213 -5.88 14.71 -1.30
N ILE A 214 -5.60 15.06 -2.56
CA ILE A 214 -6.52 14.84 -3.69
C ILE A 214 -6.78 13.33 -3.89
N ALA A 215 -5.72 12.51 -3.97
CA ALA A 215 -5.88 11.07 -4.16
C ALA A 215 -6.69 10.41 -3.02
N LEU A 216 -6.54 10.91 -1.79
CA LEU A 216 -7.34 10.47 -0.66
C LEU A 216 -8.80 10.94 -0.76
N ASP A 217 -9.06 12.15 -1.24
CA ASP A 217 -10.42 12.69 -1.38
C ASP A 217 -11.20 12.02 -2.52
N GLU A 218 -10.53 11.71 -3.64
CA GLU A 218 -11.12 11.01 -4.78
C GLU A 218 -11.75 9.68 -4.38
N GLN A 219 -11.10 8.92 -3.49
CA GLN A 219 -11.64 7.66 -2.96
C GLN A 219 -12.93 7.87 -2.15
N LEU A 220 -13.05 8.98 -1.42
CA LEU A 220 -14.25 9.30 -0.67
C LEU A 220 -15.40 9.67 -1.61
N VAL A 221 -15.13 10.54 -2.58
CA VAL A 221 -16.13 10.99 -3.56
C VAL A 221 -16.63 9.83 -4.41
N GLU A 222 -15.75 8.94 -4.87
CA GLU A 222 -16.14 7.72 -5.60
C GLU A 222 -17.08 6.85 -4.75
N TYR A 223 -16.73 6.62 -3.48
CA TYR A 223 -17.54 5.78 -2.60
C TYR A 223 -18.87 6.43 -2.21
N GLU A 224 -18.92 7.76 -2.07
CA GLU A 224 -20.18 8.51 -1.87
C GLU A 224 -21.18 8.24 -2.99
N GLU A 225 -20.73 8.32 -4.26
CA GLU A 225 -21.58 8.06 -5.42
C GLU A 225 -22.06 6.60 -5.46
N LEU A 226 -21.16 5.64 -5.19
CA LEU A 226 -21.54 4.21 -5.09
C LEU A 226 -22.60 3.97 -4.01
N VAL A 227 -22.49 4.65 -2.86
CA VAL A 227 -23.45 4.54 -1.76
C VAL A 227 -24.80 5.15 -2.14
N LYS A 228 -24.82 6.33 -2.79
CA LYS A 228 -26.07 6.93 -3.28
C LYS A 228 -26.80 6.02 -4.24
N GLU A 229 -26.09 5.47 -5.23
CA GLU A 229 -26.66 4.55 -6.22
C GLU A 229 -27.18 3.27 -5.57
N LYS A 230 -26.33 2.58 -4.79
CA LYS A 230 -26.65 1.27 -4.20
C LYS A 230 -27.82 1.33 -3.23
N PHE A 231 -27.87 2.36 -2.39
CA PHE A 231 -28.87 2.51 -1.34
C PHE A 231 -30.03 3.45 -1.73
N LYS A 232 -30.05 3.95 -2.97
CA LYS A 232 -31.08 4.86 -3.52
C LYS A 232 -31.31 6.07 -2.61
N LEU A 233 -30.23 6.71 -2.20
CA LEU A 233 -30.27 7.89 -1.34
C LEU A 233 -30.29 9.15 -2.20
N GLU A 234 -31.19 10.09 -1.91
CA GLU A 234 -31.23 11.40 -2.58
C GLU A 234 -29.97 12.21 -2.26
N GLU A 235 -29.55 12.20 -0.99
CA GLU A 235 -28.37 12.92 -0.53
C GLU A 235 -27.63 12.18 0.59
N ILE A 236 -26.34 12.49 0.72
CA ILE A 236 -25.48 12.11 1.84
C ILE A 236 -25.22 13.36 2.65
N LYS A 237 -25.44 13.30 3.97
CA LYS A 237 -25.23 14.45 4.85
C LYS A 237 -23.73 14.73 4.98
N PRO A 238 -23.26 15.98 4.86
CA PRO A 238 -21.87 16.33 5.10
C PRO A 238 -21.44 15.97 6.52
N VAL A 239 -20.22 15.45 6.66
CA VAL A 239 -19.65 15.16 7.99
C VAL A 239 -19.46 16.47 8.74
N GLY A 240 -19.93 16.54 9.98
CA GLY A 240 -19.80 17.74 10.82
C GLY A 240 -20.97 18.71 10.77
N ASP A 241 -21.95 18.48 9.89
CA ASP A 241 -23.23 19.19 9.92
C ASP A 241 -24.20 18.55 10.93
N PRO A 242 -24.59 19.25 12.01
CA PRO A 242 -25.55 18.71 12.97
C PRO A 242 -26.93 18.45 12.36
N SER A 243 -27.54 17.36 12.77
CA SER A 243 -28.93 17.01 12.51
C SER A 243 -29.52 16.21 13.68
N PRO A 244 -30.66 16.64 14.26
CA PRO A 244 -31.38 15.86 15.26
C PRO A 244 -32.06 14.62 14.65
N ALA A 245 -32.23 14.59 13.32
CA ALA A 245 -32.76 13.44 12.60
C ALA A 245 -31.65 12.41 12.33
N GLN A 246 -32.05 11.16 12.07
CA GLN A 246 -31.10 10.14 11.62
C GLN A 246 -30.64 10.44 10.20
N VAL A 247 -29.33 10.57 10.02
CA VAL A 247 -28.68 10.88 8.73
C VAL A 247 -27.78 9.75 8.27
N THR A 248 -27.47 9.72 6.98
CA THR A 248 -26.42 8.87 6.41
C THR A 248 -25.22 9.74 6.09
N VAL A 249 -24.04 9.31 6.56
CA VAL A 249 -22.76 9.96 6.26
C VAL A 249 -21.80 8.94 5.65
N VAL A 250 -20.90 9.41 4.79
CA VAL A 250 -19.78 8.64 4.24
C VAL A 250 -18.49 9.30 4.69
N GLY A 251 -17.50 8.49 5.03
CA GLY A 251 -16.19 9.02 5.38
C GLY A 251 -15.15 7.95 5.67
N ARG A 252 -13.93 8.40 5.93
CA ARG A 252 -12.78 7.56 6.26
C ARG A 252 -12.64 7.44 7.78
N ILE A 253 -12.45 6.23 8.26
CA ILE A 253 -12.11 5.97 9.66
C ILE A 253 -10.70 6.49 9.94
N VAL A 254 -10.58 7.37 10.92
CA VAL A 254 -9.31 7.94 11.39
C VAL A 254 -9.21 7.83 12.91
N CYS A 255 -7.98 7.87 13.42
CA CYS A 255 -7.71 7.90 14.85
C CYS A 255 -7.48 9.36 15.27
N GLU A 256 -8.16 9.82 16.32
CA GLU A 256 -7.90 11.16 16.89
C GLU A 256 -6.48 11.29 17.44
N ALA A 257 -5.94 10.20 18.03
CA ALA A 257 -4.61 10.20 18.61
C ALA A 257 -3.54 10.15 17.51
N ALA A 258 -2.54 11.02 17.62
CA ALA A 258 -1.39 11.05 16.72
C ALA A 258 -0.58 9.74 16.75
N GLU A 259 -0.61 9.04 17.88
CA GLU A 259 0.03 7.74 18.08
C GLU A 259 -0.88 6.81 18.88
N GLY A 260 -0.83 5.51 18.57
CA GLY A 260 -1.55 4.48 19.31
C GLY A 260 -2.50 3.64 18.45
N LYS A 261 -3.02 2.56 19.04
CA LYS A 261 -3.99 1.69 18.38
C LYS A 261 -5.39 2.32 18.42
N LEU A 262 -6.16 2.06 17.38
CA LEU A 262 -7.57 2.44 17.32
C LEU A 262 -8.33 1.81 18.49
N ASN A 263 -9.09 2.62 19.21
CA ASN A 263 -9.97 2.16 20.28
C ASN A 263 -11.30 2.95 20.21
N PRO A 264 -12.40 2.44 20.80
CA PRO A 264 -13.73 3.03 20.63
C PRO A 264 -13.87 4.51 21.04
N SER A 265 -12.99 5.02 21.91
CA SER A 265 -13.08 6.39 22.43
C SER A 265 -12.43 7.45 21.55
N VAL A 266 -11.63 7.04 20.56
CA VAL A 266 -10.84 7.94 19.68
C VAL A 266 -11.16 7.74 18.20
N VAL A 267 -12.20 6.98 17.88
CA VAL A 267 -12.60 6.73 16.48
C VAL A 267 -13.29 7.97 15.94
N GLN A 268 -12.76 8.50 14.83
CA GLN A 268 -13.37 9.59 14.10
C GLN A 268 -13.73 9.15 12.67
N VAL A 269 -14.69 9.85 12.08
CA VAL A 269 -14.98 9.81 10.64
C VAL A 269 -14.53 11.13 10.00
N GLU A 270 -13.70 11.05 8.97
CA GLU A 270 -13.27 12.15 8.11
C GLU A 270 -14.15 12.19 6.86
N GLY A 271 -14.82 13.31 6.60
CA GLY A 271 -15.61 13.50 5.37
C GLY A 271 -14.79 14.05 4.21
N SER A 272 -15.42 14.15 3.03
CA SER A 272 -14.76 14.65 1.82
C SER A 272 -14.50 16.16 1.88
N ARG A 273 -13.43 16.59 1.22
CA ARG A 273 -13.03 18.01 1.13
C ARG A 273 -14.09 18.82 0.39
N LYS A 274 -14.61 18.26 -0.71
CA LYS A 274 -15.64 18.88 -1.54
C LYS A 274 -16.95 19.19 -0.78
N THR A 275 -17.39 18.32 0.13
CA THR A 275 -18.70 18.46 0.79
C THR A 275 -18.63 19.13 2.16
N CYS A 276 -17.56 18.91 2.92
CA CYS A 276 -17.45 19.36 4.31
C CYS A 276 -16.05 19.89 4.68
N GLY A 277 -15.18 20.18 3.70
CA GLY A 277 -13.85 20.69 3.98
C GLY A 277 -12.96 19.73 4.78
N GLY A 278 -13.18 18.42 4.67
CA GLY A 278 -12.37 17.43 5.39
C GLY A 278 -12.66 17.37 6.90
N GLN A 279 -13.84 17.81 7.34
CA GLN A 279 -14.20 17.80 8.75
C GLN A 279 -14.17 16.38 9.35
N ARG A 280 -13.83 16.32 10.63
CA ARG A 280 -13.72 15.09 11.41
C ARG A 280 -14.66 15.14 12.60
N VAL A 281 -15.41 14.06 12.82
CA VAL A 281 -16.36 13.93 13.93
C VAL A 281 -16.09 12.63 14.69
N LEU A 282 -16.08 12.72 16.03
CA LEU A 282 -15.94 11.54 16.90
C LEU A 282 -17.17 10.64 16.79
N LEU A 283 -16.98 9.33 16.75
CA LEU A 283 -18.06 8.35 16.68
C LEU A 283 -18.35 7.77 18.07
N ASP A 284 -19.62 7.77 18.47
CA ASP A 284 -20.09 6.91 19.56
C ASP A 284 -20.58 5.57 18.98
N LEU A 285 -19.83 4.51 19.26
CA LEU A 285 -20.07 3.13 18.82
C LEU A 285 -20.77 2.28 19.90
N SER A 286 -21.24 2.88 21.00
CA SER A 286 -21.86 2.16 22.12
C SER A 286 -23.07 1.33 21.70
N ALA A 287 -23.91 1.89 20.82
CA ALA A 287 -25.14 1.25 20.33
C ALA A 287 -24.92 0.29 19.15
N VAL A 288 -23.70 0.15 18.64
CA VAL A 288 -23.41 -0.75 17.51
C VAL A 288 -22.99 -2.12 18.04
N PRO A 289 -23.80 -3.18 17.82
CA PRO A 289 -23.51 -4.50 18.35
C PRO A 289 -22.33 -5.15 17.63
N ASN A 290 -22.29 -5.03 16.30
CA ASN A 290 -21.29 -5.65 15.45
C ASN A 290 -20.64 -4.62 14.54
N PHE A 291 -19.32 -4.55 14.56
CA PHE A 291 -18.57 -3.73 13.62
C PHE A 291 -17.14 -4.24 13.47
N GLN A 292 -16.52 -3.88 12.36
CA GLN A 292 -15.11 -4.11 12.05
C GLN A 292 -14.61 -2.87 11.30
N ILE A 293 -13.65 -2.17 11.88
CA ILE A 293 -13.08 -0.95 11.31
C ILE A 293 -11.57 -0.91 11.53
N PHE A 294 -10.86 -0.18 10.69
CA PHE A 294 -9.43 0.07 10.79
C PHE A 294 -9.12 1.45 10.21
N PRO A 295 -8.02 2.11 10.62
CA PRO A 295 -7.63 3.40 10.08
C PRO A 295 -7.47 3.36 8.55
N GLY A 296 -8.10 4.30 7.85
CA GLY A 296 -8.12 4.35 6.38
C GLY A 296 -9.33 3.67 5.74
N LYS A 297 -10.12 2.86 6.48
CA LYS A 297 -11.33 2.24 5.95
C LYS A 297 -12.37 3.29 5.59
N ILE A 298 -12.84 3.31 4.35
CA ILE A 298 -13.98 4.12 3.93
C ILE A 298 -15.27 3.38 4.30
N VAL A 299 -16.19 4.09 4.95
CA VAL A 299 -17.44 3.53 5.47
C VAL A 299 -18.61 4.45 5.13
N ALA A 300 -19.78 3.84 5.02
CA ALA A 300 -21.05 4.54 5.09
C ALA A 300 -21.74 4.13 6.39
N LEU A 301 -22.30 5.07 7.13
CA LEU A 301 -22.97 4.79 8.41
C LEU A 301 -24.23 5.64 8.57
N LYS A 302 -25.17 5.11 9.36
CA LYS A 302 -26.36 5.83 9.81
C LYS A 302 -26.23 6.18 11.28
N GLY A 303 -26.55 7.42 11.63
CA GLY A 303 -26.44 7.90 13.00
C GLY A 303 -27.21 9.20 13.23
N VAL A 304 -27.14 9.70 14.46
CA VAL A 304 -27.71 11.00 14.85
C VAL A 304 -26.57 11.87 15.36
N PHE A 305 -26.49 13.09 14.88
CA PHE A 305 -25.43 14.04 15.26
C PHE A 305 -26.09 15.35 15.71
N PRO A 306 -26.61 15.43 16.95
CA PRO A 306 -27.52 16.51 17.35
C PRO A 306 -26.84 17.88 17.41
N ASP A 307 -25.56 17.92 17.80
CA ASP A 307 -24.76 19.14 17.94
C ASP A 307 -23.26 18.82 17.79
N THR A 308 -22.45 19.87 17.63
CA THR A 308 -20.99 19.76 17.45
C THR A 308 -20.20 19.46 18.72
N ARG A 309 -20.85 19.43 19.89
CA ARG A 309 -20.20 19.16 21.19
C ARG A 309 -20.24 17.67 21.56
N SER A 310 -21.15 16.93 20.95
CA SER A 310 -21.38 15.51 21.20
C SER A 310 -20.81 14.65 20.07
N PRO A 311 -20.39 13.40 20.32
CA PRO A 311 -20.03 12.47 19.25
C PRO A 311 -21.24 12.14 18.36
N LEU A 312 -21.01 11.75 17.10
CA LEU A 312 -22.04 11.18 16.24
C LEU A 312 -22.43 9.80 16.77
N ALA A 313 -23.67 9.68 17.25
CA ALA A 313 -24.22 8.44 17.78
C ALA A 313 -24.53 7.47 16.64
N VAL A 314 -23.65 6.50 16.41
CA VAL A 314 -23.77 5.53 15.32
C VAL A 314 -24.84 4.50 15.65
N LYS A 315 -25.80 4.33 14.73
CA LYS A 315 -26.84 3.31 14.82
C LYS A 315 -26.44 2.03 14.10
N ARG A 316 -25.84 2.16 12.90
CA ARG A 316 -25.31 1.03 12.14
C ARG A 316 -24.36 1.48 11.03
N PHE A 317 -23.45 0.60 10.64
CA PHE A 317 -22.74 0.70 9.37
C PHE A 317 -23.63 0.17 8.24
N LEU A 318 -23.49 0.74 7.05
CA LEU A 318 -24.04 0.15 5.83
C LEU A 318 -23.10 -0.96 5.35
N GLU A 319 -23.65 -1.91 4.60
CA GLU A 319 -22.86 -3.01 4.03
C GLU A 319 -21.83 -2.46 3.05
N PRO A 320 -20.57 -2.97 3.08
CA PRO A 320 -19.56 -2.62 2.09
C PRO A 320 -20.03 -2.96 0.67
N ILE A 321 -19.66 -2.12 -0.29
CA ILE A 321 -19.97 -2.34 -1.71
C ILE A 321 -18.74 -2.99 -2.36
N PRO A 322 -18.73 -4.32 -2.59
CA PRO A 322 -17.61 -4.96 -3.26
C PRO A 322 -17.56 -4.56 -4.74
N ALA A 323 -16.35 -4.55 -5.30
CA ALA A 323 -16.17 -4.42 -6.74
C ALA A 323 -16.92 -5.57 -7.47
N PRO A 324 -17.49 -5.31 -8.66
CA PRO A 324 -18.15 -6.35 -9.42
C PRO A 324 -17.15 -7.47 -9.78
N PRO A 325 -17.57 -8.75 -9.72
CA PRO A 325 -16.69 -9.85 -10.09
C PRO A 325 -16.33 -9.79 -11.57
N ALA A 326 -15.15 -10.28 -11.94
CA ALA A 326 -14.79 -10.45 -13.34
C ALA A 326 -15.73 -11.47 -14.01
N THR A 327 -16.37 -11.09 -15.10
CA THR A 327 -17.31 -11.95 -15.85
C THR A 327 -16.78 -12.25 -17.24
N SER A 328 -16.99 -13.49 -17.70
CA SER A 328 -16.76 -13.90 -19.10
C SER A 328 -18.06 -14.42 -19.70
N SER A 329 -18.25 -14.23 -21.01
CA SER A 329 -19.43 -14.77 -21.70
C SER A 329 -19.36 -16.31 -21.74
N PRO A 330 -20.52 -17.01 -21.75
CA PRO A 330 -20.54 -18.46 -21.88
C PRO A 330 -19.81 -18.98 -23.13
N ALA A 331 -19.87 -18.23 -24.24
CA ALA A 331 -19.14 -18.55 -25.46
C ALA A 331 -17.62 -18.51 -25.24
N ARG A 332 -17.11 -17.46 -24.58
CA ARG A 332 -15.68 -17.33 -24.29
C ARG A 332 -15.18 -18.44 -23.36
N ILE A 333 -15.98 -18.85 -22.38
CA ILE A 333 -15.64 -19.96 -21.48
C ILE A 333 -15.51 -21.27 -22.27
N LYS A 334 -16.44 -21.55 -23.19
CA LYS A 334 -16.37 -22.75 -24.06
C LYS A 334 -15.14 -22.74 -24.97
N GLU A 335 -14.80 -21.59 -25.54
CA GLU A 335 -13.58 -21.44 -26.35
C GLU A 335 -12.32 -21.81 -25.53
N ILE A 336 -12.17 -21.23 -24.33
CA ILE A 336 -11.03 -21.53 -23.44
C ILE A 336 -10.97 -23.01 -23.10
N GLN A 337 -12.11 -23.64 -22.78
CA GLN A 337 -12.18 -25.08 -22.50
C GLN A 337 -11.74 -25.91 -23.72
N SER A 338 -12.15 -25.52 -24.93
CA SER A 338 -11.76 -26.22 -26.16
C SER A 338 -10.29 -26.04 -26.53
N GLU A 339 -9.69 -24.88 -26.28
CA GLU A 339 -8.28 -24.59 -26.60
C GLU A 339 -7.30 -25.32 -25.69
N HIS A 340 -7.67 -25.51 -24.41
CA HIS A 340 -6.75 -26.00 -23.38
C HIS A 340 -7.08 -27.41 -22.86
N GLY A 341 -8.27 -27.96 -23.10
CA GLY A 341 -8.62 -29.35 -22.80
C GLY A 341 -8.68 -29.70 -21.30
N ASN A 342 -7.51 -29.74 -20.64
CA ASN A 342 -7.36 -30.04 -19.22
C ASN A 342 -7.44 -28.77 -18.35
N PRO A 343 -7.76 -28.90 -17.05
CA PRO A 343 -7.69 -27.81 -16.09
C PRO A 343 -6.30 -27.17 -16.05
N VAL A 344 -6.26 -25.83 -16.00
CA VAL A 344 -5.01 -25.08 -15.86
C VAL A 344 -4.44 -25.25 -14.46
N ARG A 345 -3.18 -25.63 -14.38
CA ARG A 345 -2.45 -25.81 -13.12
C ARG A 345 -1.50 -24.65 -12.86
N VAL A 346 -1.75 -23.93 -11.78
CA VAL A 346 -0.94 -22.79 -11.34
C VAL A 346 -0.21 -23.15 -10.04
N LEU A 347 1.12 -23.11 -10.06
CA LEU A 347 1.95 -23.21 -8.86
C LEU A 347 2.33 -21.80 -8.41
N THR A 348 2.13 -21.48 -7.14
CA THR A 348 2.45 -20.18 -6.57
C THR A 348 3.39 -20.31 -5.39
N ALA A 349 4.35 -19.39 -5.27
CA ALA A 349 5.25 -19.30 -4.13
C ALA A 349 5.62 -17.84 -3.85
N CYS A 350 5.89 -17.55 -2.57
CA CYS A 350 6.32 -16.25 -2.09
C CYS A 350 7.61 -16.42 -1.28
N GLY A 351 8.56 -15.50 -1.43
CA GLY A 351 9.80 -15.52 -0.68
C GLY A 351 9.62 -15.32 0.83
N PRO A 352 10.68 -15.48 1.63
CA PRO A 352 12.08 -15.65 1.19
C PRO A 352 12.38 -17.02 0.58
N PHE A 353 13.24 -17.04 -0.44
CA PHE A 353 13.61 -18.26 -1.18
C PHE A 353 14.96 -18.87 -0.75
N THR A 354 15.56 -18.34 0.32
CA THR A 354 16.75 -18.89 0.98
C THR A 354 16.52 -18.97 2.49
N THR A 355 17.30 -19.82 3.16
CA THR A 355 17.27 -19.93 4.62
C THR A 355 17.99 -18.77 5.27
N THR A 356 17.72 -18.45 6.54
CA THR A 356 18.39 -17.35 7.25
C THR A 356 19.87 -17.57 7.53
N SER A 357 20.38 -18.79 7.32
CA SER A 357 21.75 -19.19 7.64
C SER A 357 22.71 -19.10 6.46
N ASN A 358 22.22 -19.06 5.23
CA ASN A 358 23.04 -19.05 4.02
C ASN A 358 22.32 -18.40 2.83
N VAL A 359 23.05 -18.26 1.73
CA VAL A 359 22.55 -17.69 0.46
C VAL A 359 22.63 -18.72 -0.66
N ASP A 360 22.41 -19.99 -0.31
CA ASP A 360 22.54 -21.12 -1.25
C ASP A 360 21.26 -21.34 -2.08
N TYR A 361 20.13 -20.75 -1.65
CA TYR A 361 18.82 -20.86 -2.31
C TYR A 361 18.33 -22.31 -2.46
N LEU A 362 18.68 -23.19 -1.50
CA LEU A 362 18.18 -24.57 -1.46
C LEU A 362 16.63 -24.65 -1.52
N PRO A 363 15.86 -23.80 -0.80
CA PRO A 363 14.39 -23.79 -0.93
C PRO A 363 13.91 -23.45 -2.34
N LEU A 364 14.55 -22.50 -3.03
CA LEU A 364 14.23 -22.19 -4.43
C LEU A 364 14.50 -23.38 -5.34
N ASN A 365 15.66 -24.03 -5.17
CA ASN A 365 16.03 -25.17 -5.99
C ASN A 365 15.01 -26.31 -5.86
N ASP A 366 14.61 -26.65 -4.63
CA ASP A 366 13.58 -27.67 -4.39
C ASP A 366 12.22 -27.29 -5.00
N LEU A 367 11.81 -26.01 -4.87
CA LEU A 367 10.58 -25.50 -5.49
C LEU A 367 10.61 -25.63 -7.02
N LEU A 368 11.74 -25.27 -7.64
CA LEU A 368 11.88 -25.34 -9.10
C LEU A 368 12.00 -26.79 -9.58
N GLN A 369 12.56 -27.70 -8.78
CA GLN A 369 12.51 -29.13 -9.06
C GLN A 369 11.06 -29.64 -9.03
N ILE A 370 10.24 -29.21 -8.07
CA ILE A 370 8.80 -29.49 -8.04
C ILE A 370 8.12 -29.00 -9.33
N ALA A 371 8.47 -27.80 -9.81
CA ALA A 371 7.92 -27.27 -11.06
C ALA A 371 8.33 -28.14 -12.27
N ILE A 372 9.59 -28.60 -12.34
CA ILE A 372 10.07 -29.50 -13.39
C ILE A 372 9.34 -30.84 -13.36
N ASP A 373 9.19 -31.43 -12.17
CA ASP A 373 8.60 -32.76 -12.00
C ASP A 373 7.09 -32.74 -12.27
N GLN A 374 6.40 -31.74 -11.74
CA GLN A 374 4.95 -31.66 -11.85
C GLN A 374 4.53 -31.06 -13.20
N LYS A 375 5.34 -30.19 -13.83
CA LYS A 375 5.00 -29.45 -15.06
C LYS A 375 3.68 -28.66 -14.95
N PRO A 376 3.59 -27.68 -14.03
CA PRO A 376 2.43 -26.78 -13.99
C PRO A 376 2.41 -25.90 -15.26
N ASP A 377 1.23 -25.44 -15.67
CA ASP A 377 1.11 -24.53 -16.81
C ASP A 377 1.68 -23.14 -16.50
N VAL A 378 1.54 -22.70 -15.24
CA VAL A 378 2.04 -21.40 -14.78
C VAL A 378 2.74 -21.53 -13.43
N LEU A 379 3.90 -20.89 -13.30
CA LEU A 379 4.61 -20.68 -12.04
C LEU A 379 4.58 -19.19 -11.69
N ILE A 380 3.98 -18.82 -10.55
CA ILE A 380 3.95 -17.45 -10.04
C ILE A 380 4.91 -17.35 -8.85
N LEU A 381 5.94 -16.53 -8.98
CA LEU A 381 6.92 -16.25 -7.94
C LEU A 381 6.77 -14.80 -7.48
N VAL A 382 6.54 -14.63 -6.18
CA VAL A 382 6.46 -13.32 -5.51
C VAL A 382 7.69 -13.16 -4.61
N GLY A 383 8.34 -11.99 -4.67
CA GLY A 383 9.50 -11.69 -3.83
C GLY A 383 9.20 -11.74 -2.32
N PRO A 384 10.22 -11.58 -1.45
CA PRO A 384 11.57 -11.19 -1.82
C PRO A 384 12.41 -12.35 -2.37
N PHE A 385 13.07 -12.08 -3.48
CA PHE A 385 14.14 -12.87 -4.06
C PHE A 385 15.46 -12.57 -3.36
N ILE A 386 15.84 -11.29 -3.27
CA ILE A 386 17.02 -10.84 -2.52
C ILE A 386 16.52 -10.10 -1.29
N ASP A 387 16.29 -10.82 -0.19
CA ASP A 387 15.64 -10.26 0.99
C ASP A 387 16.53 -9.28 1.76
N SER A 388 16.26 -7.98 1.65
CA SER A 388 17.02 -6.91 2.34
C SER A 388 17.05 -7.05 3.86
N MET A 389 16.17 -7.86 4.46
CA MET A 389 16.21 -8.17 5.89
C MET A 389 17.13 -9.34 6.26
N HIS A 390 17.63 -10.09 5.29
CA HIS A 390 18.51 -11.23 5.49
C HIS A 390 19.87 -10.77 6.04
N SER A 391 20.34 -11.37 7.13
CA SER A 391 21.56 -10.95 7.85
C SER A 391 22.80 -10.87 6.95
N MET A 392 22.98 -11.85 6.06
CA MET A 392 24.10 -11.89 5.10
C MET A 392 24.08 -10.78 4.02
N PHE A 393 22.97 -10.04 3.89
CA PHE A 393 22.83 -8.93 2.93
C PHE A 393 22.94 -7.55 3.60
N GLN A 394 22.92 -7.45 4.93
CA GLN A 394 22.85 -6.17 5.65
C GLN A 394 24.11 -5.30 5.50
N ASP A 395 25.28 -5.91 5.35
CA ASP A 395 26.56 -5.18 5.22
C ASP A 395 26.86 -4.75 3.76
N GLY A 396 25.95 -5.03 2.81
CA GLY A 396 26.08 -4.65 1.40
C GLY A 396 27.18 -5.39 0.62
N LEU A 397 27.96 -6.26 1.28
CA LEU A 397 29.00 -7.09 0.67
C LEU A 397 28.65 -8.56 0.84
N VAL A 398 28.11 -9.17 -0.21
CA VAL A 398 27.78 -10.59 -0.17
C VAL A 398 28.96 -11.38 -0.71
N LYS A 399 29.62 -12.14 0.17
CA LYS A 399 30.59 -13.14 -0.26
C LYS A 399 29.85 -14.36 -0.76
N TYR A 400 30.02 -14.67 -2.03
CA TYR A 400 29.52 -15.91 -2.62
C TYR A 400 30.67 -16.61 -3.35
N ASP A 401 30.97 -17.84 -2.95
CA ASP A 401 32.07 -18.65 -3.52
C ASP A 401 33.42 -17.90 -3.59
N GLY A 402 33.73 -17.14 -2.55
CA GLY A 402 34.95 -16.33 -2.46
C GLY A 402 34.93 -15.01 -3.25
N MET A 403 33.90 -14.75 -4.06
CA MET A 403 33.74 -13.51 -4.83
C MET A 403 32.76 -12.54 -4.15
N MET A 404 32.97 -11.23 -4.33
CA MET A 404 31.98 -10.22 -3.94
C MET A 404 30.99 -10.05 -5.08
N LEU A 405 29.70 -10.17 -4.78
CA LEU A 405 28.64 -9.96 -5.76
C LEU A 405 27.70 -8.84 -5.28
N SER A 406 27.23 -8.05 -6.25
CA SER A 406 26.11 -7.11 -6.09
C SER A 406 24.78 -7.85 -5.92
N PHE A 407 23.75 -7.16 -5.41
CA PHE A 407 22.42 -7.74 -5.28
C PHE A 407 21.82 -8.14 -6.63
N GLU A 408 22.09 -7.36 -7.68
CA GLU A 408 21.71 -7.67 -9.05
C GLU A 408 22.38 -8.96 -9.55
N GLU A 409 23.68 -9.13 -9.33
CA GLU A 409 24.41 -10.33 -9.73
C GLU A 409 23.88 -11.58 -9.01
N ILE A 410 23.60 -11.48 -7.71
CA ILE A 410 23.01 -12.59 -6.95
C ILE A 410 21.65 -12.94 -7.53
N PHE A 411 20.80 -11.96 -7.83
CA PHE A 411 19.50 -12.20 -8.44
C PHE A 411 19.63 -12.95 -9.77
N LEU A 412 20.54 -12.52 -10.64
CA LEU A 412 20.79 -13.19 -11.91
C LEU A 412 21.29 -14.62 -11.71
N PHE A 413 22.36 -14.82 -10.93
CA PHE A 413 23.02 -16.12 -10.77
C PHE A 413 22.22 -17.12 -9.95
N LYS A 414 21.47 -16.68 -8.94
CA LYS A 414 20.78 -17.56 -7.99
C LYS A 414 19.31 -17.75 -8.29
N VAL A 415 18.68 -16.80 -8.97
CA VAL A 415 17.25 -16.88 -9.26
C VAL A 415 17.02 -17.10 -10.75
N MET A 416 17.55 -16.22 -11.59
CA MET A 416 17.27 -16.27 -13.02
C MET A 416 17.95 -17.47 -13.71
N THR A 417 19.17 -17.84 -13.33
CA THR A 417 19.83 -19.06 -13.84
C THR A 417 19.10 -20.33 -13.44
N LEU A 418 18.53 -20.42 -12.24
CA LEU A 418 17.72 -21.59 -11.87
C LEU A 418 16.41 -21.64 -12.67
N LEU A 419 15.81 -20.49 -12.99
CA LEU A 419 14.66 -20.43 -13.89
C LEU A 419 14.99 -20.86 -15.33
N ASN A 420 16.21 -20.59 -15.83
CA ASN A 420 16.67 -21.11 -17.12
C ASN A 420 16.52 -22.64 -17.19
N ASN A 421 16.84 -23.35 -16.10
CA ASN A 421 16.72 -24.81 -16.02
C ASN A 421 15.26 -25.28 -16.09
N VAL A 422 14.32 -24.57 -15.47
CA VAL A 422 12.89 -24.91 -15.58
C VAL A 422 12.41 -24.69 -17.02
N LEU A 423 12.78 -23.55 -17.60
CA LEU A 423 12.39 -23.17 -18.96
C LEU A 423 12.97 -24.14 -20.02
N SER A 424 14.15 -24.73 -19.80
CA SER A 424 14.74 -25.71 -20.72
C SER A 424 14.12 -27.11 -20.63
N ARG A 425 13.43 -27.43 -19.52
CA ARG A 425 12.79 -28.74 -19.29
C ARG A 425 11.30 -28.75 -19.66
N ASP A 426 10.68 -27.58 -19.76
CA ASP A 426 9.29 -27.41 -20.14
C ASP A 426 9.16 -26.22 -21.10
N GLU A 427 8.79 -26.49 -22.35
CA GLU A 427 8.62 -25.47 -23.40
C GLU A 427 7.31 -24.67 -23.27
N ARG A 428 6.39 -25.11 -22.40
CA ARG A 428 5.01 -24.60 -22.30
C ARG A 428 4.79 -23.73 -21.08
N ILE A 429 5.50 -24.03 -19.99
CA ILE A 429 5.38 -23.29 -18.72
C ILE A 429 5.52 -21.78 -18.95
N GLN A 430 4.60 -21.03 -18.35
CA GLN A 430 4.68 -19.57 -18.21
C GLN A 430 5.16 -19.23 -16.80
N VAL A 431 6.07 -18.27 -16.67
CA VAL A 431 6.58 -17.81 -15.36
C VAL A 431 6.15 -16.37 -15.14
N VAL A 432 5.50 -16.08 -14.02
CA VAL A 432 5.15 -14.73 -13.59
C VAL A 432 6.02 -14.36 -12.40
N ILE A 433 6.69 -13.22 -12.47
CA ILE A 433 7.59 -12.72 -11.42
C ILE A 433 7.05 -11.38 -10.92
N VAL A 434 6.79 -11.31 -9.62
CA VAL A 434 6.29 -10.11 -8.93
C VAL A 434 7.32 -9.69 -7.87
N PRO A 435 7.83 -8.45 -7.89
CA PRO A 435 8.81 -8.00 -6.90
C PRO A 435 8.16 -7.76 -5.52
N SER A 436 9.01 -7.56 -4.52
CA SER A 436 8.66 -7.15 -3.17
C SER A 436 9.44 -5.89 -2.78
N LEU A 437 8.90 -5.09 -1.85
CA LEU A 437 9.65 -3.95 -1.27
C LEU A 437 10.90 -4.41 -0.49
N ARG A 438 10.99 -5.70 -0.19
CA ARG A 438 12.15 -6.34 0.44
C ARG A 438 13.18 -6.83 -0.57
N ASP A 439 12.95 -6.71 -1.88
CA ASP A 439 13.98 -7.00 -2.88
C ASP A 439 15.05 -5.93 -2.89
N ALA A 440 16.24 -6.26 -2.37
CA ALA A 440 17.35 -5.31 -2.23
C ALA A 440 17.89 -4.81 -3.58
N ASN A 441 17.65 -5.53 -4.66
CA ASN A 441 18.05 -5.19 -6.03
C ASN A 441 16.97 -4.41 -6.80
N HIS A 442 15.92 -3.91 -6.13
CA HIS A 442 14.80 -3.25 -6.80
C HIS A 442 14.24 -2.07 -5.99
N GLU A 443 13.32 -1.33 -6.60
CA GLU A 443 12.76 -0.10 -6.03
C GLU A 443 12.00 -0.34 -4.71
N TYR A 444 12.26 0.43 -3.66
CA TYR A 444 11.69 0.16 -2.31
C TYR A 444 10.37 0.90 -2.02
N VAL A 445 9.66 1.38 -3.05
CA VAL A 445 8.41 2.17 -2.93
C VAL A 445 7.22 1.40 -3.48
N TYR A 446 6.08 1.46 -2.76
CA TYR A 446 4.80 0.90 -3.21
C TYR A 446 3.86 1.99 -3.75
N PRO A 447 3.15 1.77 -4.88
CA PRO A 447 3.28 0.62 -5.77
C PRO A 447 4.65 0.58 -6.46
N GLN A 448 5.15 -0.63 -6.71
CA GLN A 448 6.49 -0.93 -7.20
C GLN A 448 6.42 -1.36 -8.67
N PRO A 449 7.29 -0.84 -9.56
CA PRO A 449 7.27 -1.18 -10.97
C PRO A 449 7.75 -2.63 -11.19
N PRO A 450 7.52 -3.23 -12.36
CA PRO A 450 8.10 -4.53 -12.70
C PRO A 450 9.63 -4.48 -12.70
N LEU A 451 10.28 -5.62 -12.46
CA LEU A 451 11.73 -5.77 -12.67
C LEU A 451 12.10 -5.48 -14.13
N ASN A 452 13.33 -5.01 -14.35
CA ASN A 452 13.82 -4.74 -15.70
C ASN A 452 13.97 -6.05 -16.49
N LYS A 453 13.00 -6.32 -17.37
CA LYS A 453 12.96 -7.54 -18.18
C LYS A 453 14.22 -7.75 -19.03
N LYS A 454 14.80 -6.68 -19.59
CA LYS A 454 16.00 -6.80 -20.43
C LYS A 454 17.16 -7.32 -19.59
N LYS A 455 17.45 -6.66 -18.47
CA LYS A 455 18.53 -7.06 -17.55
C LYS A 455 18.30 -8.44 -16.95
N ALA A 456 17.10 -8.72 -16.45
CA ALA A 456 16.79 -9.99 -15.79
C ALA A 456 16.92 -11.19 -16.73
N CYS A 457 16.54 -11.03 -18.00
CA CYS A 457 16.62 -12.10 -19.01
C CYS A 457 18.01 -12.28 -19.63
N GLU A 458 19.00 -11.45 -19.31
CA GLU A 458 20.40 -11.66 -19.78
C GLU A 458 20.99 -12.96 -19.24
N ALA A 459 20.45 -13.49 -18.14
CA ALA A 459 20.85 -14.78 -17.57
C ALA A 459 20.33 -16.01 -18.34
N PHE A 460 19.47 -15.83 -19.35
CA PHE A 460 18.92 -16.94 -20.14
C PHE A 460 19.80 -17.28 -21.34
N GLU A 461 20.03 -18.57 -21.54
CA GLU A 461 20.85 -19.10 -22.63
C GLU A 461 20.12 -19.03 -23.98
N VAL A 462 18.78 -19.06 -23.95
CA VAL A 462 17.90 -19.02 -25.14
C VAL A 462 17.00 -17.80 -25.06
N ALA A 463 17.11 -16.91 -26.05
CA ALA A 463 16.34 -15.66 -26.10
C ALA A 463 14.81 -15.88 -26.04
N ASP A 464 14.34 -16.99 -26.62
CA ASP A 464 12.92 -17.34 -26.65
C ASP A 464 12.34 -17.69 -25.28
N TYR A 465 13.16 -18.03 -24.29
CA TYR A 465 12.72 -18.24 -22.91
C TYR A 465 12.13 -16.95 -22.32
N ALA A 466 12.68 -15.79 -22.67
CA ALA A 466 12.18 -14.50 -22.21
C ALA A 466 10.72 -14.22 -22.65
N LYS A 467 10.21 -14.88 -23.70
CA LYS A 467 8.81 -14.75 -24.14
C LYS A 467 7.83 -15.38 -23.15
N ARG A 468 8.29 -16.34 -22.35
CA ARG A 468 7.49 -17.08 -21.37
C ARG A 468 7.62 -16.55 -19.94
N VAL A 469 8.44 -15.51 -19.74
CA VAL A 469 8.65 -14.86 -18.45
C VAL A 469 8.01 -13.47 -18.44
N HIS A 470 7.08 -13.29 -17.51
CA HIS A 470 6.23 -12.12 -17.37
C HIS A 470 6.58 -11.40 -16.06
N PHE A 471 7.28 -10.27 -16.17
CA PHE A 471 7.56 -9.42 -15.01
C PHE A 471 6.37 -8.49 -14.79
N MET A 472 5.78 -8.56 -13.60
CA MET A 472 4.62 -7.77 -13.19
C MET A 472 5.00 -6.79 -12.09
N SER A 473 4.20 -5.75 -11.89
CA SER A 473 4.36 -4.80 -10.78
C SER A 473 3.88 -5.39 -9.45
N ASN A 474 4.16 -4.70 -8.36
CA ASN A 474 3.63 -5.01 -7.04
C ASN A 474 2.85 -3.78 -6.49
N PRO A 475 1.52 -3.84 -6.40
CA PRO A 475 0.67 -4.99 -6.71
C PRO A 475 0.51 -5.16 -8.23
N SER A 476 -0.06 -6.28 -8.67
CA SER A 476 -0.48 -6.45 -10.06
C SER A 476 -1.80 -7.18 -10.19
N THR A 477 -2.50 -6.88 -11.29
CA THR A 477 -3.70 -7.60 -11.74
C THR A 477 -3.49 -8.12 -13.16
N PHE A 478 -3.50 -9.43 -13.33
CA PHE A 478 -3.34 -10.10 -14.62
C PHE A 478 -4.38 -11.22 -14.77
N SER A 479 -4.48 -11.81 -15.95
CA SER A 479 -5.34 -12.94 -16.23
C SER A 479 -4.56 -14.12 -16.80
N ILE A 480 -5.00 -15.30 -16.42
CA ILE A 480 -4.54 -16.59 -16.94
C ILE A 480 -5.75 -17.26 -17.55
N ASN A 481 -5.79 -17.39 -18.88
CA ASN A 481 -6.94 -17.93 -19.60
C ASN A 481 -8.29 -17.32 -19.15
N GLY A 482 -8.32 -16.00 -18.91
CA GLY A 482 -9.52 -15.27 -18.49
C GLY A 482 -9.83 -15.29 -16.99
N VAL A 483 -9.16 -16.13 -16.19
CA VAL A 483 -9.23 -16.07 -14.72
C VAL A 483 -8.37 -14.90 -14.24
N VAL A 484 -8.95 -13.96 -13.49
CA VAL A 484 -8.25 -12.77 -13.01
C VAL A 484 -7.54 -13.07 -11.68
N PHE A 485 -6.25 -12.79 -11.63
CA PHE A 485 -5.39 -12.89 -10.46
C PHE A 485 -5.02 -11.48 -9.98
N GLY A 486 -5.13 -11.26 -8.67
CA GLY A 486 -4.56 -10.10 -7.98
C GLY A 486 -3.40 -10.57 -7.11
N THR A 487 -2.25 -9.91 -7.23
CA THR A 487 -1.07 -10.21 -6.41
C THR A 487 -0.57 -8.97 -5.69
N SER A 488 -0.09 -9.15 -4.47
CA SER A 488 0.60 -8.13 -3.69
C SER A 488 1.64 -8.82 -2.82
N ALA A 489 2.86 -8.28 -2.79
CA ALA A 489 3.92 -8.76 -1.91
C ALA A 489 3.90 -8.07 -0.53
N LEU A 490 2.90 -7.22 -0.27
CA LEU A 490 2.66 -6.66 1.05
C LEU A 490 1.84 -7.64 1.90
N ASP A 491 2.19 -7.74 3.18
CA ASP A 491 1.43 -8.53 4.15
C ASP A 491 0.21 -7.73 4.67
N VAL A 492 -0.70 -7.41 3.74
CA VAL A 492 -1.88 -6.58 4.00
C VAL A 492 -2.75 -7.19 5.09
N VAL A 493 -2.84 -8.52 5.17
CA VAL A 493 -3.63 -9.23 6.18
C VAL A 493 -3.08 -8.99 7.58
N VAL A 494 -1.76 -9.12 7.79
CA VAL A 494 -1.15 -8.83 9.10
C VAL A 494 -1.21 -7.34 9.43
N GLN A 495 -0.99 -6.47 8.45
CA GLN A 495 -1.07 -5.01 8.64
C GLN A 495 -2.48 -4.57 9.07
N LEU A 496 -3.52 -5.05 8.40
CA LEU A 496 -4.91 -4.74 8.75
C LEU A 496 -5.31 -5.35 10.10
N SER A 497 -5.08 -6.65 10.30
CA SER A 497 -5.47 -7.34 11.54
C SER A 497 -4.76 -6.81 12.79
N SER A 498 -3.56 -6.25 12.67
CA SER A 498 -2.83 -5.66 13.80
C SER A 498 -3.36 -4.29 14.26
N ASN A 499 -4.13 -3.61 13.40
CA ASN A 499 -4.69 -2.26 13.60
C ASN A 499 -6.23 -2.22 13.59
N GLU A 500 -6.87 -3.37 13.46
CA GLU A 500 -8.32 -3.51 13.45
C GLU A 500 -8.93 -3.29 14.84
N LEU A 501 -10.08 -2.62 14.86
CA LEU A 501 -11.00 -2.58 15.98
C LEU A 501 -12.31 -3.26 15.56
N TYR A 502 -12.70 -4.30 16.29
CA TYR A 502 -13.94 -5.02 16.03
C TYR A 502 -14.74 -5.27 17.31
N ARG A 503 -16.04 -5.47 17.13
CA ARG A 503 -16.96 -6.01 18.13
C ARG A 503 -17.83 -7.03 17.42
N SER A 504 -17.97 -8.20 18.01
CA SER A 504 -18.90 -9.24 17.57
C SER A 504 -19.70 -9.70 18.78
N VAL A 505 -21.03 -9.70 18.68
CA VAL A 505 -21.90 -10.36 19.64
C VAL A 505 -21.91 -11.84 19.24
N CYS A 506 -21.35 -12.71 20.08
CA CYS A 506 -21.55 -14.14 19.94
C CYS A 506 -23.06 -14.42 19.97
N SER A 507 -23.64 -14.69 18.80
CA SER A 507 -24.90 -15.41 18.73
C SER A 507 -24.60 -16.84 19.20
N HIS A 508 -24.84 -17.12 20.48
CA HIS A 508 -25.08 -18.49 20.91
C HIS A 508 -26.32 -18.98 20.15
N ILE A 509 -26.12 -19.78 19.11
CA ILE A 509 -27.16 -20.63 18.51
C ILE A 509 -26.81 -22.07 18.87
#